data_AF-A0ABD2MLB0-F1
#
_entry.id   AF-A0ABD2MLB0-F1
#
_cell.length_a   1.000
_cell.length_b   1.000
_cell.length_c   1.000
_cell.angle_alpha   90.00
_cell.angle_beta   90.00
_cell.angle_gamma   90.00
#
_symmetry.space_group_name_H-M   'P 1'
#
loop_
_entity.id
_entity.type
_entity.pdbx_description
1 polymer ?
#
loop_
_entity_poly.entity_id
_entity_poly.type
_entity_poly.pdbx_seq_one_letter_code
_entity_poly.pdbx_strand_id
1 'polypeptide(L)'
;MEETGLKEQFVKVNKDTKEKFKVHEEGIEKLDDKNRKLRDQLSNLIKKQRKNNWIIHGASLENENPGETAKREEILKNAYTLKGSGYYVTKDLSPEQRSKQQLLIKYMRDARNKR
;
A
#
# COMPACT_ATOMS: atom_id res chain seq x y z
N MET A 1 -37.14 -44.06 27.94
CA MET A 1 -37.79 -43.09 27.03
C MET A 1 -37.12 -41.71 27.04
N GLU A 2 -36.09 -41.46 27.87
CA GLU A 2 -35.45 -40.13 27.96
C GLU A 2 -34.28 -39.92 26.96
N GLU A 3 -33.61 -40.98 26.51
CA GLU A 3 -32.45 -40.89 25.61
C GLU A 3 -32.76 -40.35 24.21
N THR A 4 -33.99 -40.54 23.72
CA THR A 4 -34.41 -40.05 22.40
C THR A 4 -34.57 -38.52 22.38
N GLY A 5 -35.07 -37.92 23.46
CA GLY A 5 -35.22 -36.47 23.57
C GLY A 5 -33.89 -35.72 23.69
N LEU A 6 -32.91 -36.30 24.40
CA LEU A 6 -31.55 -35.74 24.50
C LEU A 6 -30.81 -35.77 23.16
N LYS A 7 -30.94 -36.85 22.38
CA LYS A 7 -30.35 -36.93 21.03
C LYS A 7 -30.94 -35.90 20.07
N GLU A 8 -32.24 -35.69 20.10
CA GLU A 8 -32.90 -34.68 19.26
C GLU A 8 -32.49 -33.25 19.62
N GLN A 9 -32.38 -32.94 20.92
CA GLN A 9 -31.85 -31.64 21.37
C GLN A 9 -30.40 -31.43 20.92
N PHE A 10 -29.56 -32.46 21.01
CA PHE A 10 -28.15 -32.37 20.60
C PHE A 10 -27.99 -32.11 19.10
N VAL A 11 -28.80 -32.78 18.27
CA VAL A 11 -28.82 -32.57 16.81
C VAL A 11 -29.25 -31.15 16.47
N LYS A 12 -30.28 -30.62 17.16
CA LYS A 12 -30.77 -29.26 16.96
C LYS A 12 -29.70 -28.22 17.31
N VAL A 13 -29.07 -28.34 18.48
CA VAL A 13 -28.01 -27.42 18.92
C VAL A 13 -26.82 -27.43 17.96
N ASN A 14 -26.42 -28.61 17.45
CA ASN A 14 -25.36 -28.72 16.46
C ASN A 14 -25.72 -28.09 15.11
N LYS A 15 -27.00 -28.15 14.71
CA LYS A 15 -27.47 -27.50 13.47
C LYS A 15 -27.48 -25.98 13.63
N ASP A 16 -28.02 -25.48 14.73
CA ASP A 16 -28.11 -24.05 15.03
C ASP A 16 -26.72 -23.41 15.16
N THR A 17 -25.76 -24.11 15.78
CA THR A 17 -24.37 -23.63 15.89
C THR A 17 -23.67 -23.60 14.54
N LYS A 18 -23.80 -24.64 13.71
CA LYS A 18 -23.26 -24.64 12.33
C LYS A 18 -23.81 -23.50 11.49
N GLU A 19 -25.10 -23.20 11.62
CA GLU A 19 -25.74 -22.12 10.88
C GLU A 19 -25.23 -20.75 11.33
N LYS A 20 -25.05 -20.54 12.64
CA LYS A 20 -24.41 -19.31 13.17
C LYS A 20 -22.97 -19.16 12.71
N PHE A 21 -22.18 -20.23 12.70
CA PHE A 21 -20.80 -20.19 12.20
C PHE A 21 -20.75 -19.76 10.74
N LYS A 22 -21.63 -20.30 9.90
CA LYS A 22 -21.71 -19.94 8.48
C LYS A 22 -22.05 -18.44 8.27
N VAL A 23 -23.00 -17.91 9.04
CA VAL A 23 -23.34 -16.47 9.00
C VAL A 23 -22.14 -15.60 9.40
N HIS A 24 -21.37 -16.03 10.40
CA HIS A 24 -20.15 -15.33 10.79
C HIS A 24 -19.06 -15.40 9.72
N GLU A 25 -18.83 -16.54 9.08
CA GLU A 25 -17.87 -16.69 7.97
C GLU A 25 -18.24 -15.79 6.79
N GLU A 26 -19.50 -15.80 6.35
CA GLU A 26 -19.98 -14.90 5.30
C GLU A 26 -19.87 -13.42 5.69
N GLY A 27 -20.02 -13.12 6.99
CA GLY A 27 -19.82 -11.78 7.55
C GLY A 27 -18.37 -11.33 7.49
N ILE A 28 -17.43 -12.21 7.85
CA ILE A 28 -15.98 -11.96 7.80
C ILE A 28 -15.55 -11.73 6.35
N GLU A 29 -15.98 -12.59 5.42
CA GLU A 29 -15.61 -12.47 4.01
C GLU A 29 -16.07 -11.13 3.41
N LYS A 30 -17.31 -10.71 3.71
CA LYS A 30 -17.83 -9.39 3.30
C LYS A 30 -17.04 -8.22 3.88
N LEU A 31 -16.58 -8.34 5.14
CA LEU A 31 -15.77 -7.30 5.78
C LEU A 31 -14.37 -7.24 5.20
N ASP A 32 -13.76 -8.38 4.90
CA ASP A 32 -12.45 -8.46 4.24
C ASP A 32 -12.49 -7.86 2.84
N ASP A 33 -13.54 -8.15 2.06
CA ASP A 33 -13.73 -7.55 0.74
C ASP A 33 -13.90 -6.02 0.81
N LYS A 34 -14.65 -5.52 1.81
CA LYS A 34 -14.77 -4.08 2.05
C LYS A 34 -13.41 -3.47 2.43
N ASN A 35 -12.67 -4.11 3.32
CA ASN A 35 -11.33 -3.68 3.72
C ASN A 35 -10.37 -3.63 2.52
N ARG A 36 -10.41 -4.64 1.64
CA ARG A 36 -9.60 -4.67 0.42
C ARG A 36 -9.91 -3.47 -0.48
N LYS A 37 -11.20 -3.22 -0.75
CA LYS A 37 -11.65 -2.07 -1.56
C LYS A 37 -11.23 -0.73 -0.96
N LEU A 38 -11.36 -0.57 0.37
CA LEU A 38 -10.93 0.66 1.06
C LEU A 38 -9.43 0.89 0.96
N ARG A 39 -8.61 -0.18 1.11
CA ARG A 39 -7.15 -0.11 0.92
C ARG A 39 -6.79 0.31 -0.50
N ASP A 40 -7.46 -0.25 -1.50
CA ASP A 40 -7.25 0.11 -2.91
C ASP A 40 -7.62 1.57 -3.19
N GLN A 41 -8.73 2.05 -2.64
CA GLN A 41 -9.14 3.45 -2.75
C GLN A 41 -8.15 4.39 -2.07
N LEU A 42 -7.70 4.07 -0.85
CA LEU A 42 -6.68 4.85 -0.13
C LEU A 42 -5.37 4.91 -0.92
N SER A 43 -4.90 3.77 -1.44
CA SER A 43 -3.70 3.71 -2.28
C SER A 43 -3.83 4.60 -3.52
N ASN A 44 -5.00 4.62 -4.16
CA ASN A 44 -5.26 5.47 -5.33
C ASN A 44 -5.32 6.97 -4.97
N LEU A 45 -5.90 7.33 -3.83
CA LEU A 45 -5.91 8.72 -3.36
C LEU A 45 -4.50 9.22 -3.04
N ILE A 46 -3.70 8.41 -2.33
CA ILE A 46 -2.30 8.74 -2.03
C ILE A 46 -1.51 8.93 -3.33
N LYS A 47 -1.71 8.05 -4.32
CA LYS A 47 -1.09 8.21 -5.64
C LYS A 47 -1.48 9.52 -6.30
N LYS A 48 -2.76 9.90 -6.28
CA LYS A 48 -3.23 11.17 -6.88
C LYS A 48 -2.62 12.38 -6.17
N GLN A 49 -2.62 12.39 -4.84
CA GLN A 49 -2.06 13.47 -4.03
C GLN A 49 -0.56 13.62 -4.28
N ARG A 50 0.18 12.51 -4.32
CA ARG A 50 1.64 12.53 -4.47
C ARG A 50 2.13 12.53 -5.91
N LYS A 51 1.23 12.43 -6.91
CA LYS A 51 1.60 12.36 -8.34
C LYS A 51 2.49 13.52 -8.78
N ASN A 52 2.27 14.69 -8.19
CA ASN A 52 3.02 15.91 -8.48
C ASN A 52 4.07 16.23 -7.40
N ASN A 53 4.19 15.39 -6.37
CA ASN A 53 5.20 15.54 -5.33
C ASN A 53 6.50 14.87 -5.76
N TRP A 54 7.59 15.61 -5.57
CA TRP A 54 8.93 15.13 -5.81
C TRP A 54 9.77 15.37 -4.57
N ILE A 55 10.61 14.38 -4.24
CA ILE A 55 11.51 14.42 -3.12
C ILE A 55 12.91 14.73 -3.64
N ILE A 56 13.49 15.81 -3.15
CA ILE A 56 14.89 16.18 -3.39
C ILE A 56 15.70 15.64 -2.21
N HIS A 57 16.67 14.78 -2.49
CA HIS A 57 17.61 14.25 -1.50
C HIS A 57 18.92 15.04 -1.58
N GLY A 58 19.60 15.21 -0.44
CA GLY A 58 20.85 15.96 -0.34
C GLY A 58 20.71 17.43 0.08
N ALA A 59 19.48 17.92 0.30
CA ALA A 59 19.23 19.25 0.85
C ALA A 59 19.67 19.32 2.32
N SER A 60 20.66 20.18 2.59
CA SER A 60 21.00 20.57 3.96
C SER A 60 19.80 21.30 4.57
N LEU A 61 19.41 20.92 5.77
CA LEU A 61 18.25 21.45 6.49
C LEU A 61 18.42 22.90 6.97
N GLU A 62 19.57 23.52 6.72
CA GLU A 62 19.92 24.85 7.24
C GLU A 62 19.26 26.03 6.49
N ASN A 63 18.51 25.79 5.40
CA ASN A 63 17.85 26.84 4.62
C ASN A 63 16.32 26.65 4.58
N GLU A 64 15.64 26.93 5.70
CA GLU A 64 14.18 26.96 5.78
C GLU A 64 13.56 28.24 5.19
N ASN A 65 14.01 28.69 4.01
CA ASN A 65 13.43 29.87 3.37
C ASN A 65 12.31 29.47 2.38
N PRO A 66 11.04 29.90 2.62
CA PRO A 66 9.90 29.55 1.77
C PRO A 66 9.93 30.15 0.35
N GLY A 67 10.96 30.95 0.01
CA GLY A 67 11.21 31.44 -1.35
C GLY A 67 11.81 30.39 -2.31
N GLU A 68 12.19 29.20 -1.83
CA GLU A 68 12.82 28.15 -2.64
C GLU A 68 11.84 27.20 -3.35
N THR A 69 10.53 27.38 -3.16
CA THR A 69 9.49 26.67 -3.93
C THR A 69 9.58 26.95 -5.43
N ALA A 70 10.00 28.15 -5.85
CA ALA A 70 10.26 28.47 -7.25
C ALA A 70 11.48 27.71 -7.81
N LYS A 71 12.54 27.53 -7.00
CA LYS A 71 13.72 26.74 -7.40
C LYS A 71 13.41 25.24 -7.51
N ARG A 72 12.45 24.74 -6.72
CA ARG A 72 12.00 23.33 -6.78
C ARG A 72 11.47 22.95 -8.16
N GLU A 73 10.70 23.82 -8.82
CA GLU A 73 10.20 23.57 -10.18
C GLU A 73 11.32 23.59 -11.24
N GLU A 74 12.33 24.45 -11.06
CA GLU A 74 13.49 24.54 -11.95
C GLU A 74 14.42 23.33 -11.82
N ILE A 75 14.66 22.87 -10.59
CA ILE A 75 15.41 21.63 -10.28
C ILE A 75 14.71 20.41 -10.88
N LEU A 76 13.37 20.39 -10.89
CA LEU A 76 12.58 19.32 -11.50
C LEU A 76 12.67 19.27 -13.02
N LYS A 77 12.71 20.44 -13.68
CA LYS A 77 12.97 20.53 -15.12
C LYS A 77 14.38 20.04 -15.50
N ASN A 78 15.32 20.10 -14.58
CA ASN A 78 16.74 19.86 -14.80
C ASN A 78 17.31 18.67 -13.99
N ALA A 79 16.52 17.61 -13.81
CA ALA A 79 16.97 16.40 -13.10
C ALA A 79 18.22 15.74 -13.72
N TYR A 80 18.48 15.97 -15.02
CA TYR A 80 19.69 15.52 -15.71
C TYR A 80 20.93 16.41 -15.47
N THR A 81 20.72 17.66 -15.05
CA THR A 81 21.76 18.70 -14.92
C THR A 81 22.42 18.72 -13.54
N LEU A 82 21.95 17.88 -12.60
CA LEU A 82 22.49 17.73 -11.24
C LEU A 82 23.61 16.68 -11.12
N LYS A 83 24.10 16.15 -12.24
CA LYS A 83 25.15 15.12 -12.22
C LYS A 83 26.45 15.73 -11.67
N GLY A 84 26.77 15.45 -10.41
CA GLY A 84 27.96 15.94 -9.70
C GLY A 84 27.69 16.87 -8.51
N SER A 85 26.44 17.31 -8.29
CA SER A 85 26.10 18.21 -7.17
C SER A 85 25.82 17.49 -5.85
N GLY A 86 25.73 16.15 -5.85
CA GLY A 86 25.34 15.35 -4.69
C GLY A 86 23.82 15.32 -4.41
N TYR A 87 23.03 16.09 -5.16
CA TYR A 87 21.57 16.11 -5.07
C TYR A 87 20.95 15.14 -6.07
N TYR A 88 19.89 14.46 -5.66
CA TYR A 88 19.11 13.63 -6.58
C TYR A 88 17.61 13.73 -6.28
N VAL A 89 16.82 13.69 -7.35
CA VAL A 89 15.37 13.86 -7.29
C VAL A 89 14.69 12.52 -7.53
N THR A 90 13.71 12.20 -6.69
CA THR A 90 12.90 10.99 -6.80
C THR A 90 11.42 11.34 -6.73
N LYS A 91 10.56 10.49 -7.30
CA LYS A 91 9.11 10.61 -7.13
C LYS A 91 8.74 10.35 -5.68
N ASP A 92 7.80 11.12 -5.14
CA ASP A 92 7.20 10.82 -3.82
C ASP A 92 6.24 9.63 -3.93
N LEU A 93 6.79 8.43 -3.83
CA LEU A 93 6.02 7.19 -3.85
C LEU A 93 5.57 6.80 -2.44
N SER A 94 4.38 6.19 -2.34
CA SER A 94 3.96 5.54 -1.09
C SER A 94 4.91 4.40 -0.71
N PRO A 95 4.95 3.97 0.57
CA PRO A 95 5.81 2.87 1.00
C PRO A 95 5.64 1.59 0.17
N GLU A 96 4.39 1.20 -0.09
CA GLU A 96 4.06 0.02 -0.90
C GLU A 96 4.59 0.14 -2.35
N GLN A 97 4.46 1.32 -2.95
CA GLN A 97 4.95 1.58 -4.30
C GLN A 97 6.48 1.58 -4.35
N ARG A 98 7.13 2.14 -3.34
CA ARG A 98 8.58 2.13 -3.20
C ARG A 98 9.12 0.70 -3.14
N SER A 99 8.49 -0.17 -2.33
CA SER A 99 8.84 -1.59 -2.25
C SER A 99 8.66 -2.31 -3.60
N LYS A 100 7.54 -2.08 -4.30
CA LYS A 100 7.30 -2.64 -5.64
C LYS A 100 8.35 -2.17 -6.66
N GLN A 101 8.72 -0.90 -6.63
CA GLN A 101 9.73 -0.35 -7.53
C GLN A 101 11.12 -0.94 -7.25
N GLN A 102 11.50 -1.09 -5.98
CA GLN A 102 12.77 -1.73 -5.60
C GLN A 102 12.84 -3.18 -6.09
N LEU A 103 11.75 -3.93 -5.95
CA LEU A 103 11.66 -5.30 -6.45
C LEU A 103 11.82 -5.35 -7.98
N LEU A 104 11.15 -4.45 -8.70
CA LEU A 104 11.28 -4.35 -10.15
C LEU A 104 12.70 -4.01 -10.59
N ILE A 105 13.36 -3.05 -9.91
CA ILE A 105 14.75 -2.68 -10.17
C ILE A 105 15.68 -3.88 -9.97
N LYS A 106 15.45 -4.67 -8.91
CA LYS A 106 16.20 -5.92 -8.67
C LYS A 106 16.05 -6.88 -9.84
N TYR A 107 14.82 -7.15 -10.28
CA TYR A 107 14.58 -8.05 -11.42
C TYR A 107 15.21 -7.55 -12.73
N MET A 108 15.17 -6.25 -13.01
CA MET A 108 15.82 -5.68 -14.19
C MET A 108 17.35 -5.82 -14.11
N ARG A 109 17.94 -5.62 -12.93
CA ARG A 109 19.38 -5.79 -12.71
C ARG A 109 19.79 -7.24 -12.92
N ASP A 110 19.04 -8.18 -12.35
CA ASP A 110 19.29 -9.61 -12.49
C ASP A 110 19.17 -10.05 -13.96
N ALA A 111 18.19 -9.54 -14.70
CA ALA A 111 18.02 -9.82 -16.13
C ALA A 111 19.16 -9.25 -16.98
N ARG A 112 19.70 -8.08 -16.62
CA ARG A 112 20.84 -7.47 -17.31
C ARG A 112 22.14 -8.24 -17.06
N ASN A 113 22.34 -8.75 -15.85
CA ASN A 113 23.55 -9.50 -15.48
C ASN A 113 23.57 -10.94 -16.03
N LYS A 114 22.44 -11.44 -16.54
CA LYS A 114 22.31 -12.74 -17.20
C LYS A 114 22.54 -12.67 -18.72
N ARG A 115 22.79 -11.49 -19.27
CA ARG A 115 23.24 -11.29 -20.66
C ARG A 115 24.76 -11.20 -20.69
#